data_AF-A0A8J7L1U7-F1
#
_entry.id   AF-A0A8J7L1U7-F1
#
_cell.length_a   1.000
_cell.length_b   1.000
_cell.length_c   1.000
_cell.angle_alpha   90.00
_cell.angle_beta   90.00
_cell.angle_gamma   90.00
#
_symmetry.space_group_name_H-M   'P 1'
#
loop_
_entity.id
_entity.type
_entity.pdbx_description
1 polymer ?
#
loop_
_entity_poly.entity_id
_entity_poly.type
_entity_poly.pdbx_seq_one_letter_code
_entity_poly.pdbx_strand_id
1 'polypeptide(L)'
;MEKNPRETQNNKKSGIVLETSIEDDIVIPVVINNKTLNFLVDTGASVTFIDEKIANTITRPLLSSEIPQNYRQEFSNVTTVSGRLEGHQFALLKPTTFVIGTKEINDSDIWVSLDLSLLPQSMGTKIDGIIGIDTFRRFNWKVDNDQKKVIISDTLPSASDYQACTGYDDSYNRMPHLWFKYKNNDVAFRMDTGADHSFVSNEFLNYVKENKLSLELLSSNEPMAEAGGLTKSTQHILQDFIFNGLPLNKM
;
A
#
# COMPACT_ATOMS: atom_id res chain seq x y z
N MET A 1 -29.27 -42.95 -1.21
CA MET A 1 -28.15 -42.38 -2.00
C MET A 1 -27.47 -41.35 -1.11
N GLU A 2 -26.46 -41.78 -0.37
CA GLU A 2 -25.62 -40.89 0.44
C GLU A 2 -24.71 -40.09 -0.49
N LYS A 3 -24.72 -38.76 -0.35
CA LYS A 3 -23.74 -37.90 -1.01
C LYS A 3 -22.39 -38.07 -0.34
N ASN A 4 -21.37 -38.35 -1.14
CA ASN A 4 -19.99 -38.54 -0.75
C ASN A 4 -19.42 -37.27 -0.08
N PRO A 5 -18.91 -37.30 1.17
CA PRO A 5 -18.42 -36.12 1.88
C PRO A 5 -17.19 -35.45 1.25
N ARG A 6 -16.56 -36.10 0.25
CA ARG A 6 -15.37 -35.58 -0.45
C ARG A 6 -15.68 -34.60 -1.58
N GLU A 7 -16.94 -34.43 -1.98
CA GLU A 7 -17.31 -33.48 -3.05
C GLU A 7 -17.63 -32.05 -2.55
N THR A 8 -17.70 -31.84 -1.22
CA THR A 8 -18.05 -30.52 -0.64
C THR A 8 -16.85 -29.64 -0.25
N GLN A 9 -15.61 -30.05 -0.52
CA GLN A 9 -14.41 -29.24 -0.21
C GLN A 9 -13.70 -28.63 -1.43
N ASN A 10 -14.07 -29.01 -2.67
CA ASN A 10 -13.40 -28.52 -3.88
C ASN A 10 -14.02 -27.26 -4.53
N ASN A 11 -15.07 -26.66 -3.94
CA ASN A 11 -15.76 -25.50 -4.51
C ASN A 11 -15.54 -24.17 -3.77
N LYS A 12 -14.57 -24.07 -2.85
CA LYS A 12 -14.26 -22.82 -2.12
C LYS A 12 -13.03 -22.06 -2.63
N LYS A 13 -12.36 -22.54 -3.70
CA LYS A 13 -11.19 -21.89 -4.32
C LYS A 13 -11.51 -21.16 -5.63
N SER A 14 -12.78 -21.05 -6.02
CA SER A 14 -13.17 -20.22 -7.16
C SER A 14 -13.02 -18.75 -6.76
N GLY A 15 -12.08 -18.05 -7.40
CA GLY A 15 -11.90 -16.60 -7.27
C GLY A 15 -10.73 -16.10 -6.41
N ILE A 16 -9.91 -17.00 -5.86
CA ILE A 16 -8.62 -16.59 -5.25
C ILE A 16 -7.62 -16.36 -6.39
N VAL A 17 -7.08 -15.14 -6.44
CA VAL A 17 -6.05 -14.73 -7.39
C VAL A 17 -4.65 -15.06 -6.87
N LEU A 18 -4.38 -14.73 -5.61
CA LEU A 18 -3.09 -14.97 -4.94
C LEU A 18 -3.32 -15.21 -3.45
N GLU A 19 -2.60 -16.18 -2.89
CA GLU A 19 -2.43 -16.34 -1.44
C GLU A 19 -0.92 -16.40 -1.17
N THR A 20 -0.41 -15.51 -0.31
CA THR A 20 1.01 -15.50 0.07
C THR A 20 1.16 -15.14 1.54
N SER A 21 2.25 -15.63 2.14
CA SER A 21 2.65 -15.21 3.48
C SER A 21 3.15 -13.76 3.46
N ILE A 22 2.96 -13.08 4.58
CA ILE A 22 3.47 -11.73 4.84
C ILE A 22 4.25 -11.75 6.15
N GLU A 23 5.23 -10.87 6.29
CA GLU A 23 5.92 -10.65 7.56
C GLU A 23 5.35 -9.38 8.21
N ASP A 24 6.09 -8.28 8.14
CA ASP A 24 5.64 -6.95 8.52
C ASP A 24 5.05 -6.19 7.32
N ASP A 25 5.58 -6.44 6.11
CA ASP A 25 5.15 -5.82 4.86
C ASP A 25 4.43 -6.81 3.93
N ILE A 26 3.56 -6.27 3.07
CA ILE A 26 2.87 -7.03 2.03
C ILE A 26 3.70 -7.02 0.75
N VAL A 27 4.55 -8.04 0.58
CA VAL A 27 5.32 -8.23 -0.66
C VAL A 27 4.72 -9.37 -1.47
N ILE A 28 4.38 -9.10 -2.74
CA ILE A 28 3.76 -10.07 -3.64
C ILE A 28 4.64 -10.35 -4.87
N PRO A 29 4.61 -11.59 -5.41
CA PRO A 29 5.22 -11.89 -6.69
C PRO A 29 4.39 -11.32 -7.84
N VAL A 30 5.06 -10.62 -8.75
CA VAL A 30 4.50 -10.09 -10.00
C VAL A 30 5.31 -10.63 -11.17
N VAL A 31 4.64 -11.15 -12.19
CA VAL A 31 5.30 -11.62 -13.40
C VAL A 31 5.20 -10.58 -14.50
N ILE A 32 6.35 -10.09 -14.98
CA ILE A 32 6.45 -9.15 -16.10
C ILE A 32 7.46 -9.71 -17.10
N ASN A 33 7.07 -9.85 -18.37
CA ASN A 33 7.91 -10.44 -19.42
C ASN A 33 8.59 -11.77 -19.01
N ASN A 34 7.82 -12.69 -18.41
CA ASN A 34 8.28 -13.98 -17.89
C ASN A 34 9.31 -13.93 -16.74
N LYS A 35 9.53 -12.75 -16.14
CA LYS A 35 10.36 -12.61 -14.93
C LYS A 35 9.44 -12.47 -13.72
N THR A 36 9.71 -13.25 -12.67
CA THR A 36 9.05 -13.06 -11.37
C THR A 36 9.84 -12.02 -10.58
N LEU A 37 9.14 -10.98 -10.13
CA LEU A 37 9.67 -9.82 -9.44
C LEU A 37 8.92 -9.62 -8.13
N ASN A 38 9.58 -9.05 -7.13
CA ASN A 38 8.98 -8.81 -5.82
C ASN A 38 8.45 -7.38 -5.74
N PHE A 39 7.14 -7.21 -5.52
CA PHE A 39 6.55 -5.89 -5.39
C PHE A 39 6.00 -5.68 -3.99
N LEU A 40 6.35 -4.55 -3.39
CA LEU A 40 5.66 -4.03 -2.21
C LEU A 40 4.26 -3.58 -2.63
N VAL A 41 3.24 -3.97 -1.88
CA VAL A 41 1.89 -3.40 -2.03
C VAL A 41 1.82 -2.16 -1.17
N ASP A 42 1.58 -1.01 -1.81
CA ASP A 42 1.57 0.29 -1.15
C ASP A 42 0.32 1.06 -1.57
N THR A 43 -0.66 1.10 -0.67
CA THR A 43 -1.88 1.89 -0.86
C THR A 43 -1.65 3.40 -0.73
N GLY A 44 -0.49 3.83 -0.22
CA GLY A 44 0.08 5.18 -0.23
C GLY A 44 0.56 5.65 -1.59
N ALA A 45 1.11 4.74 -2.38
CA ALA A 45 1.53 5.00 -3.75
C ALA A 45 0.31 5.17 -4.68
N SER A 46 0.22 6.31 -5.36
CA SER A 46 -0.88 6.60 -6.29
C SER A 46 -0.82 5.77 -7.57
N VAL A 47 0.37 5.37 -7.98
CA VAL A 47 0.68 4.61 -9.20
C VAL A 47 1.70 3.52 -8.93
N THR A 48 1.88 2.62 -9.90
CA THR A 48 2.93 1.61 -9.86
C THR A 48 4.33 2.23 -10.04
N PHE A 49 5.27 1.87 -9.15
CA PHE A 49 6.68 2.23 -9.25
C PHE A 49 7.54 1.02 -9.60
N ILE A 50 8.63 1.23 -10.32
CA ILE A 50 9.59 0.22 -10.75
C ILE A 50 10.99 0.65 -10.36
N ASP A 51 11.80 -0.27 -9.83
CA ASP A 51 13.22 0.04 -9.59
C ASP A 51 13.92 0.35 -10.93
N GLU A 52 14.62 1.49 -10.97
CA GLU A 52 15.26 1.99 -12.18
C GLU A 52 16.24 0.99 -12.80
N LYS A 53 16.87 0.11 -12.00
CA LYS A 53 17.87 -0.87 -12.47
C LYS A 53 17.23 -1.98 -13.28
N ILE A 54 15.94 -2.27 -13.05
CA ILE A 54 15.21 -3.30 -13.81
C ILE A 54 14.29 -2.73 -14.88
N ALA A 55 13.95 -1.43 -14.80
CA ALA A 55 12.96 -0.78 -15.67
C ALA A 55 13.23 -1.04 -17.16
N ASN A 56 14.46 -0.84 -17.62
CA ASN A 56 14.86 -1.05 -19.03
C ASN A 56 14.80 -2.52 -19.48
N THR A 57 14.65 -3.46 -18.54
CA THR A 57 14.58 -4.89 -18.85
C THR A 57 13.14 -5.40 -18.96
N ILE A 58 12.17 -4.61 -18.51
CA ILE A 58 10.74 -4.97 -18.52
C ILE A 58 9.88 -3.98 -19.29
N THR A 59 10.34 -2.74 -19.45
CA THR A 59 9.64 -1.70 -20.19
C THR A 59 10.63 -0.64 -20.72
N ARG A 60 10.11 0.50 -21.17
CA ARG A 60 10.87 1.67 -21.62
C ARG A 60 10.28 2.97 -21.06
N PRO A 61 11.06 4.04 -20.99
CA PRO A 61 10.53 5.38 -20.77
C PRO A 61 9.50 5.79 -21.83
N LEU A 62 8.53 6.60 -21.42
CA LEU A 62 7.61 7.30 -22.32
C LEU A 62 8.31 8.49 -22.97
N LEU A 63 8.02 8.72 -24.25
CA LEU A 63 8.37 9.97 -24.91
C LEU A 63 7.44 11.08 -24.42
N SER A 64 7.90 12.34 -24.44
CA SER A 64 7.09 13.49 -24.02
C SER A 64 5.76 13.61 -24.77
N SER A 65 5.70 13.13 -26.01
CA SER A 65 4.50 13.08 -26.85
C SER A 65 3.52 11.96 -26.46
N GLU A 66 3.98 10.92 -25.77
CA GLU A 66 3.16 9.80 -25.32
C GLU A 66 2.51 10.06 -23.96
N ILE A 67 2.99 11.05 -23.20
CA ILE A 67 2.45 11.38 -21.87
C ILE A 67 1.17 12.22 -22.05
N PRO A 68 0.01 11.79 -21.56
CA PRO A 68 -1.21 12.60 -21.56
C PRO A 68 -1.07 13.88 -20.71
N GLN A 69 -1.86 14.92 -21.02
CA GLN A 69 -1.73 16.22 -20.37
C GLN A 69 -2.00 16.19 -18.86
N ASN A 70 -3.00 15.40 -18.42
CA ASN A 70 -3.32 15.25 -17.01
C ASN A 70 -2.13 14.69 -16.22
N TYR A 71 -1.45 13.67 -16.73
CA TYR A 71 -0.27 13.13 -16.07
C TYR A 71 0.93 14.08 -16.10
N ARG A 72 1.12 14.89 -17.16
CA ARG A 72 2.15 15.94 -17.14
C ARG A 72 1.94 16.94 -16.01
N GLN A 73 0.69 17.26 -15.69
CA GLN A 73 0.35 18.16 -14.58
C GLN A 73 0.54 17.46 -13.23
N GLU A 74 0.05 16.22 -13.10
CA GLU A 74 0.16 15.41 -11.89
C GLU A 74 1.64 15.17 -11.49
N PHE A 75 2.47 14.71 -12.44
CA PHE A 75 3.88 14.43 -12.20
C PHE A 75 4.79 15.66 -12.28
N SER A 76 4.24 16.87 -12.42
CA SER A 76 5.03 18.12 -12.27
C SER A 76 5.42 18.39 -10.81
N ASN A 77 4.73 17.76 -9.86
CA ASN A 77 4.93 17.92 -8.42
C ASN A 77 4.80 16.58 -7.69
N VAL A 78 5.65 15.61 -8.03
CA VAL A 78 5.68 14.31 -7.30
C VAL A 78 6.19 14.54 -5.88
N THR A 79 5.48 14.01 -4.90
CA THR A 79 5.82 14.16 -3.47
C THR A 79 5.94 12.81 -2.79
N THR A 80 6.87 12.73 -1.86
CA THR A 80 7.11 11.63 -0.91
C THR A 80 6.92 12.19 0.51
N VAL A 81 7.02 11.33 1.53
CA VAL A 81 6.88 11.74 2.93
C VAL A 81 7.93 12.81 3.32
N SER A 82 9.14 12.76 2.76
CA SER A 82 10.24 13.70 2.98
C SER A 82 10.26 14.93 2.07
N GLY A 83 9.41 14.99 1.04
CA GLY A 83 9.28 16.17 0.18
C GLY A 83 9.14 15.86 -1.31
N ARG A 84 9.39 16.88 -2.15
CA ARG A 84 9.18 16.80 -3.60
C ARG A 84 10.34 16.04 -4.27
N LEU A 85 10.02 15.09 -5.14
CA LEU A 85 10.99 14.50 -6.05
C LEU A 85 11.27 15.49 -7.19
N GLU A 86 12.54 15.66 -7.51
CA GLU A 86 12.98 16.41 -8.67
C GLU A 86 12.84 15.58 -9.95
N GLY A 87 12.59 16.23 -11.08
CA GLY A 87 12.30 15.55 -12.36
C GLY A 87 13.44 14.70 -12.93
N HIS A 88 14.64 14.77 -12.37
CA HIS A 88 15.77 13.91 -12.74
C HIS A 88 15.87 12.64 -11.88
N GLN A 89 15.11 12.57 -10.78
CA GLN A 89 15.11 11.44 -9.85
C GLN A 89 14.13 10.34 -10.27
N PHE A 90 13.29 10.58 -11.28
CA PHE A 90 12.34 9.60 -11.78
C PHE A 90 12.14 9.73 -13.29
N ALA A 91 11.61 8.68 -13.90
CA ALA A 91 11.13 8.71 -15.29
C ALA A 91 9.73 8.10 -15.38
N LEU A 92 8.92 8.60 -16.31
CA LEU A 92 7.62 7.99 -16.60
C LEU A 92 7.84 6.82 -17.57
N LEU A 93 7.33 5.66 -17.22
CA LEU A 93 7.50 4.41 -17.95
C LEU A 93 6.21 4.04 -18.66
N LYS A 94 6.36 3.36 -19.80
CA LYS A 94 5.23 2.77 -20.50
C LYS A 94 4.70 1.58 -19.69
N PRO A 95 3.40 1.53 -19.32
CA PRO A 95 2.85 0.35 -18.68
C PRO A 95 2.91 -0.86 -19.62
N THR A 96 3.05 -2.04 -19.03
CA THR A 96 3.05 -3.31 -19.76
C THR A 96 2.11 -4.28 -19.05
N THR A 97 1.61 -5.28 -19.78
CA THR A 97 0.84 -6.36 -19.17
C THR A 97 1.69 -7.11 -18.16
N PHE A 98 1.12 -7.38 -16.99
CA PHE A 98 1.75 -8.18 -15.94
C PHE A 98 0.76 -9.16 -15.32
N VAL A 99 1.26 -10.10 -14.53
CA VAL A 99 0.43 -11.11 -13.86
C VAL A 99 0.65 -11.04 -12.36
N ILE A 100 -0.45 -10.96 -11.60
CA ILE A 100 -0.49 -11.18 -10.15
C ILE A 100 -1.21 -12.50 -9.91
N GLY A 101 -0.51 -13.50 -9.36
CA GLY A 101 -1.06 -14.83 -9.13
C GLY A 101 -1.65 -15.45 -10.40
N THR A 102 -2.96 -15.68 -10.43
CA THR A 102 -3.66 -16.23 -11.62
C THR A 102 -4.27 -15.17 -12.53
N LYS A 103 -4.09 -13.88 -12.26
CA LYS A 103 -4.75 -12.79 -12.99
C LYS A 103 -3.77 -11.99 -13.83
N GLU A 104 -4.03 -11.93 -15.12
CA GLU A 104 -3.40 -10.97 -16.03
C GLU A 104 -4.03 -9.58 -15.85
N ILE A 105 -3.16 -8.58 -15.70
CA ILE A 105 -3.52 -7.18 -15.58
C ILE A 105 -3.00 -6.45 -16.81
N ASN A 106 -3.96 -5.98 -17.61
CA ASN A 106 -3.71 -5.08 -18.72
C ASN A 106 -3.79 -3.66 -18.19
N ASP A 107 -2.66 -3.16 -17.73
CA ASP A 107 -2.59 -1.84 -17.12
C ASP A 107 -2.45 -0.73 -18.16
N SER A 108 -3.16 0.36 -17.93
CA SER A 108 -3.16 1.54 -18.79
C SER A 108 -2.62 2.78 -18.08
N ASP A 109 -2.41 2.71 -16.77
CA ASP A 109 -1.92 3.81 -15.95
C ASP A 109 -0.39 3.97 -16.09
N ILE A 110 0.11 5.19 -15.95
CA ILE A 110 1.55 5.45 -16.09
C ILE A 110 2.31 4.83 -14.92
N TRP A 111 3.44 4.19 -15.22
CA TRP A 111 4.38 3.72 -14.20
C TRP A 111 5.49 4.74 -14.00
N VAL A 112 6.13 4.71 -12.83
CA VAL A 112 7.25 5.59 -12.49
C VAL A 112 8.50 4.76 -12.20
N SER A 113 9.65 5.11 -12.76
CA SER A 113 10.93 4.54 -12.34
C SER A 113 11.53 5.37 -11.20
N LEU A 114 12.08 4.71 -10.19
CA LEU A 114 12.78 5.35 -9.07
C LEU A 114 13.92 4.44 -8.58
N ASP A 115 14.97 4.99 -7.96
CA ASP A 115 15.93 4.16 -7.23
C ASP A 115 15.29 3.67 -5.93
N LEU A 116 15.00 2.38 -5.86
CA LEU A 116 14.39 1.75 -4.68
C LEU A 116 15.45 1.13 -3.76
N SER A 117 16.74 1.38 -3.98
CA SER A 117 17.84 0.67 -3.30
C SER A 117 17.85 0.76 -1.77
N LEU A 118 17.17 1.74 -1.18
CA LEU A 118 17.03 1.88 0.27
C LEU A 118 15.95 0.96 0.86
N LEU A 119 14.87 0.65 0.12
CA LEU A 119 13.78 -0.20 0.64
C LEU A 119 14.27 -1.61 1.00
N PRO A 120 15.02 -2.33 0.14
CA PRO A 120 15.55 -3.64 0.49
C PRO A 120 16.49 -3.64 1.69
N GLN A 121 17.20 -2.54 1.94
CA GLN A 121 18.11 -2.41 3.08
C GLN A 121 17.34 -2.30 4.40
N SER A 122 16.19 -1.61 4.38
CA SER A 122 15.31 -1.47 5.54
C SER A 122 14.49 -2.74 5.79
N MET A 123 13.91 -3.32 4.73
CA MET A 123 12.96 -4.42 4.82
C MET A 123 13.61 -5.82 4.86
N GLY A 124 14.92 -5.92 4.57
CA GLY A 124 15.62 -7.20 4.48
C GLY A 124 15.19 -8.09 3.30
N THR A 125 14.31 -7.61 2.43
CA THR A 125 13.80 -8.33 1.26
C THR A 125 14.00 -7.50 -0.01
N LYS A 126 14.42 -8.14 -1.10
CA LYS A 126 14.55 -7.47 -2.40
C LYS A 126 13.18 -6.96 -2.88
N ILE A 127 13.10 -5.67 -3.19
CA ILE A 127 11.95 -5.00 -3.79
C ILE A 127 12.34 -4.54 -5.19
N ASP A 128 11.60 -5.02 -6.19
CA ASP A 128 11.77 -4.72 -7.62
C ASP A 128 10.82 -3.62 -8.09
N GLY A 129 9.75 -3.35 -7.32
CA GLY A 129 8.77 -2.33 -7.60
C GLY A 129 7.76 -2.18 -6.48
N ILE A 130 6.83 -1.26 -6.67
CA ILE A 130 5.73 -0.96 -5.76
C ILE A 130 4.43 -1.03 -6.57
N ILE A 131 3.48 -1.86 -6.17
CA ILE A 131 2.12 -1.86 -6.71
C ILE A 131 1.34 -0.80 -5.94
N GLY A 132 0.98 0.27 -6.65
CA GLY A 132 0.17 1.35 -6.12
C GLY A 132 -1.32 1.02 -6.06
N ILE A 133 -2.08 1.98 -5.55
CA ILE A 133 -3.53 1.87 -5.43
C ILE A 133 -4.25 1.90 -6.79
N ASP A 134 -3.63 2.40 -7.86
CA ASP A 134 -4.10 2.31 -9.26
C ASP A 134 -4.44 0.87 -9.68
N THR A 135 -3.58 -0.06 -9.28
CA THR A 135 -3.71 -1.48 -9.56
C THR A 135 -4.38 -2.22 -8.41
N PHE A 136 -3.93 -2.01 -7.17
CA PHE A 136 -4.35 -2.87 -6.05
C PHE A 136 -5.86 -2.80 -5.75
N ARG A 137 -6.49 -1.64 -6.00
CA ARG A 137 -7.94 -1.45 -5.83
C ARG A 137 -8.81 -2.30 -6.76
N ARG A 138 -8.23 -2.91 -7.81
CA ARG A 138 -8.94 -3.76 -8.77
C ARG A 138 -9.24 -5.15 -8.18
N PHE A 139 -8.70 -5.45 -7.00
CA PHE A 139 -8.90 -6.71 -6.31
C PHE A 139 -9.64 -6.50 -4.99
N ASN A 140 -10.28 -7.56 -4.52
CA ASN A 140 -10.60 -7.71 -3.11
C ASN A 140 -9.37 -8.30 -2.42
N TRP A 141 -9.09 -7.86 -1.20
CA TRP A 141 -7.96 -8.36 -0.45
C TRP A 141 -8.29 -8.49 1.03
N LYS A 142 -7.65 -9.47 1.67
CA LYS A 142 -7.79 -9.75 3.09
C LYS A 142 -6.40 -9.97 3.66
N VAL A 143 -6.06 -9.21 4.70
CA VAL A 143 -4.89 -9.44 5.54
C VAL A 143 -5.34 -10.25 6.76
N ASP A 144 -4.77 -11.43 6.92
CA ASP A 144 -4.97 -12.31 8.07
C ASP A 144 -3.71 -12.22 8.94
N ASN A 145 -3.78 -11.40 9.99
CA ASN A 145 -2.65 -11.13 10.88
C ASN A 145 -2.26 -12.34 11.73
N ASP A 146 -3.23 -13.21 12.06
CA ASP A 146 -2.99 -14.40 12.88
C ASP A 146 -2.25 -15.47 12.08
N GLN A 147 -2.65 -15.66 10.81
CA GLN A 147 -1.99 -16.59 9.91
C GLN A 147 -0.80 -16.00 9.16
N LYS A 148 -0.57 -14.67 9.31
CA LYS A 148 0.46 -13.92 8.60
C LYS A 148 0.38 -14.13 7.09
N LYS A 149 -0.81 -13.86 6.53
CA LYS A 149 -1.09 -14.02 5.10
C LYS A 149 -1.87 -12.87 4.51
N VAL A 150 -1.66 -12.64 3.23
CA VAL A 150 -2.57 -11.87 2.38
C VAL A 150 -3.26 -12.79 1.38
N ILE A 151 -4.56 -12.60 1.20
CA ILE A 151 -5.38 -13.26 0.18
C ILE A 151 -5.91 -12.18 -0.75
N ILE A 152 -5.63 -12.30 -2.04
CA ILE A 152 -6.15 -11.44 -3.10
C ILE A 152 -7.19 -12.26 -3.89
N SER A 153 -8.37 -11.70 -4.13
CA SER A 153 -9.45 -12.34 -4.87
C SER A 153 -10.10 -11.40 -5.89
N ASP A 154 -10.65 -11.97 -6.95
CA ASP A 154 -11.49 -11.26 -7.93
C ASP A 154 -13.00 -11.37 -7.61
N THR A 155 -13.31 -12.06 -6.53
CA THR A 155 -14.66 -12.22 -5.98
C THR A 155 -14.82 -11.39 -4.72
N LEU A 156 -15.98 -10.74 -4.60
CA LEU A 156 -16.38 -10.01 -3.40
C LEU A 156 -16.52 -10.99 -2.24
N PRO A 157 -15.97 -10.69 -1.06
CA PRO A 157 -16.18 -11.53 0.11
C PRO A 157 -17.63 -11.38 0.60
N SER A 158 -18.18 -12.42 1.24
CA SER A 158 -19.54 -12.33 1.77
C SER A 158 -19.55 -11.48 3.03
N ALA A 159 -20.49 -10.55 3.15
CA ALA A 159 -20.68 -9.79 4.38
C ALA A 159 -20.95 -10.70 5.59
N SER A 160 -21.52 -11.88 5.38
CA SER A 160 -21.73 -12.88 6.44
C SER A 160 -20.45 -13.49 7.01
N ASP A 161 -19.32 -13.33 6.31
CA ASP A 161 -18.02 -13.86 6.75
C ASP A 161 -17.34 -12.97 7.80
N TYR A 162 -17.91 -11.79 8.08
CA TYR A 162 -17.36 -10.80 9.00
C TYR A 162 -18.30 -10.52 10.17
N GLN A 163 -17.72 -10.35 11.36
CA GLN A 163 -18.48 -9.97 12.56
C GLN A 163 -19.03 -8.54 12.46
N ALA A 164 -18.29 -7.65 11.81
CA ALA A 164 -18.67 -6.26 11.60
C ALA A 164 -18.07 -5.72 10.30
N CYS A 165 -18.77 -4.77 9.67
CA CYS A 165 -18.30 -4.04 8.50
C CYS A 165 -18.38 -2.54 8.80
N THR A 166 -17.41 -1.77 8.33
CA THR A 166 -17.44 -0.31 8.37
C THR A 166 -17.23 0.24 6.96
N GLY A 167 -17.86 1.39 6.68
CA GLY A 167 -17.57 2.13 5.46
C GLY A 167 -16.17 2.74 5.51
N TYR A 168 -15.64 3.02 4.33
CA TYR A 168 -14.41 3.75 4.10
C TYR A 168 -14.57 4.60 2.86
N ASP A 169 -13.80 5.68 2.78
CA ASP A 169 -13.79 6.54 1.61
C ASP A 169 -12.65 6.12 0.69
N ASP A 170 -13.00 5.89 -0.57
CA ASP A 170 -12.07 5.54 -1.64
C ASP A 170 -12.33 6.42 -2.86
N SER A 171 -11.26 6.75 -3.55
CA SER A 171 -11.32 7.50 -4.79
C SER A 171 -10.12 7.19 -5.66
N TYR A 172 -10.30 7.31 -6.97
CA TYR A 172 -9.26 7.04 -7.94
C TYR A 172 -7.95 7.80 -7.62
N ASN A 173 -6.84 7.06 -7.66
CA ASN A 173 -5.47 7.47 -7.32
C ASN A 173 -5.27 8.10 -5.93
N ARG A 174 -6.16 7.84 -4.98
CA ARG A 174 -5.96 8.24 -3.58
C ARG A 174 -5.96 7.05 -2.65
N MET A 175 -5.23 7.20 -1.55
CA MET A 175 -5.23 6.27 -0.43
C MET A 175 -6.66 6.15 0.13
N PRO A 176 -7.16 4.94 0.40
CA PRO A 176 -8.40 4.80 1.16
C PRO A 176 -8.21 5.34 2.56
N HIS A 177 -9.26 5.91 3.16
CA HIS A 177 -9.19 6.36 4.55
C HIS A 177 -10.32 5.82 5.40
N LEU A 178 -9.96 5.53 6.65
CA LEU A 178 -10.82 5.00 7.68
C LEU A 178 -11.04 6.07 8.75
N TRP A 179 -12.21 6.02 9.37
CA TRP A 179 -12.60 6.94 10.44
C TRP A 179 -12.40 6.29 11.79
N PHE A 180 -11.63 6.95 12.64
CA PHE A 180 -11.36 6.55 14.01
C PHE A 180 -11.98 7.54 14.97
N LYS A 181 -12.44 7.05 16.12
CA LYS A 181 -12.78 7.92 17.24
C LYS A 181 -11.53 8.14 18.07
N TYR A 182 -11.21 9.40 18.31
CA TYR A 182 -10.20 9.82 19.29
C TYR A 182 -10.87 10.69 20.33
N LYS A 183 -11.13 10.11 21.50
CA LYS A 183 -12.06 10.66 22.51
C LYS A 183 -13.43 10.97 21.87
N ASN A 184 -13.80 12.25 21.78
CA ASN A 184 -15.09 12.70 21.25
C ASN A 184 -15.02 13.14 19.78
N ASN A 185 -13.85 13.05 19.14
CA ASN A 185 -13.64 13.52 17.77
C ASN A 185 -13.55 12.36 16.79
N ASP A 186 -14.01 12.60 15.57
CA ASP A 186 -13.73 11.77 14.41
C ASP A 186 -12.42 12.21 13.77
N VAL A 187 -11.50 11.26 13.57
CA VAL A 187 -10.20 11.49 12.95
C VAL A 187 -10.06 10.51 11.79
N ALA A 188 -9.82 11.04 10.59
CA ALA A 188 -9.57 10.24 9.41
C ALA A 188 -8.09 9.84 9.33
N PHE A 189 -7.82 8.55 9.17
CA PHE A 189 -6.49 8.02 8.87
C PHE A 189 -6.48 7.39 7.49
N ARG A 190 -5.44 7.71 6.72
CA ARG A 190 -5.20 7.08 5.43
C ARG A 190 -4.54 5.73 5.66
N MET A 191 -4.99 4.73 4.91
CA MET A 191 -4.43 3.39 4.97
C MET A 191 -3.25 3.31 4.03
N ASP A 192 -2.07 3.14 4.61
CA ASP A 192 -0.80 2.97 3.91
C ASP A 192 -0.24 1.60 4.27
N THR A 193 -0.24 0.70 3.28
CA THR A 193 0.29 -0.67 3.45
C THR A 193 1.79 -0.75 3.17
N GLY A 194 2.40 0.32 2.64
CA GLY A 194 3.84 0.44 2.45
C GLY A 194 4.55 1.18 3.59
N ALA A 195 3.80 1.63 4.62
CA ALA A 195 4.35 2.31 5.78
C ALA A 195 4.58 1.36 6.96
N ASP A 196 5.75 1.46 7.58
CA ASP A 196 6.15 0.76 8.81
C ASP A 196 5.63 1.44 10.09
N HIS A 197 5.19 2.70 9.96
CA HIS A 197 4.71 3.53 11.05
C HIS A 197 3.39 4.24 10.72
N SER A 198 2.64 4.58 11.77
CA SER A 198 1.49 5.48 11.65
C SER A 198 1.94 6.93 11.73
N PHE A 199 1.54 7.74 10.76
CA PHE A 199 1.87 9.16 10.71
C PHE A 199 0.66 10.03 11.09
N VAL A 200 0.90 11.05 11.90
CA VAL A 200 -0.06 12.09 12.23
C VAL A 200 0.56 13.46 11.98
N SER A 201 -0.27 14.47 11.67
CA SER A 201 0.23 15.81 11.41
C SER A 201 0.68 16.52 12.70
N ASN A 202 1.57 17.50 12.57
CA ASN A 202 2.02 18.30 13.70
C ASN A 202 0.86 19.08 14.34
N GLU A 203 -0.14 19.48 13.54
CA GLU A 203 -1.35 20.14 14.02
C GLU A 203 -2.15 19.21 14.94
N PHE A 204 -2.28 17.92 14.58
CA PHE A 204 -2.93 16.94 15.44
C PHE A 204 -2.14 16.72 16.75
N LEU A 205 -0.81 16.60 16.67
CA LEU A 205 0.03 16.49 17.87
C LEU A 205 -0.09 17.72 18.78
N ASN A 206 -0.16 18.91 18.22
CA ASN A 206 -0.37 20.15 18.98
C ASN A 206 -1.74 20.16 19.63
N TYR A 207 -2.80 19.76 18.92
CA TYR A 207 -4.13 19.59 19.48
C TYR A 207 -4.12 18.64 20.70
N VAL A 208 -3.46 17.49 20.59
CA VAL A 208 -3.33 16.52 21.70
C VAL A 208 -2.64 17.16 22.91
N LYS A 209 -1.52 17.89 22.69
CA LYS A 209 -0.76 18.57 23.74
C LYS A 209 -1.57 19.67 24.43
N GLU A 210 -2.22 20.54 23.65
CA GLU A 210 -3.01 21.68 24.16
C GLU A 210 -4.20 21.22 24.99
N ASN A 211 -4.82 20.10 24.61
CA ASN A 211 -5.94 19.51 25.32
C ASN A 211 -5.51 18.56 26.45
N LYS A 212 -4.20 18.48 26.75
CA LYS A 212 -3.61 17.63 27.81
C LYS A 212 -4.03 16.16 27.69
N LEU A 213 -4.15 15.68 26.45
CA LEU A 213 -4.45 14.28 26.15
C LEU A 213 -3.17 13.43 26.23
N SER A 214 -3.33 12.10 26.29
CA SER A 214 -2.20 11.19 26.47
C SER A 214 -1.29 11.19 25.24
N LEU A 215 -0.05 11.65 25.44
CA LEU A 215 1.03 11.66 24.45
C LEU A 215 2.34 11.34 25.16
N GLU A 216 3.00 10.26 24.78
CA GLU A 216 4.30 9.85 25.31
C GLU A 216 5.34 9.95 24.20
N LEU A 217 6.48 10.57 24.46
CA LEU A 217 7.60 10.57 23.52
C LEU A 217 8.31 9.21 23.62
N LEU A 218 8.37 8.47 22.51
CA LEU A 218 9.06 7.17 22.46
C LEU A 218 10.52 7.36 22.07
N SER A 219 10.76 8.10 20.98
CA SER A 219 12.09 8.30 20.40
C SER A 219 12.15 9.60 19.61
N SER A 220 13.37 10.09 19.37
CA SER A 220 13.59 11.32 18.61
C SER A 220 14.79 11.15 17.69
N ASN A 221 14.70 11.69 16.48
CA ASN A 221 15.72 11.60 15.45
C ASN A 221 16.00 10.16 14.97
N GLU A 222 15.00 9.29 15.00
CA GLU A 222 15.12 7.94 14.44
C GLU A 222 15.30 8.02 12.93
N PRO A 223 16.35 7.37 12.36
CA PRO A 223 16.52 7.31 10.92
C PRO A 223 15.41 6.46 10.30
N MET A 224 14.82 6.94 9.21
CA MET A 224 13.79 6.25 8.46
C MET A 224 14.15 6.25 6.98
N ALA A 225 13.95 5.12 6.31
CA ALA A 225 14.14 4.99 4.88
C ALA A 225 12.79 5.03 4.17
N GLU A 226 12.70 5.82 3.10
CA GLU A 226 11.53 5.92 2.25
C GLU A 226 11.95 6.01 0.78
N ALA A 227 10.99 5.94 -0.14
CA ALA A 227 11.23 6.03 -1.58
C ALA A 227 12.00 7.32 -1.98
N GLY A 228 11.85 8.41 -1.22
CA GLY A 228 12.55 9.68 -1.45
C GLY A 228 13.97 9.76 -0.87
N GLY A 229 14.39 8.82 -0.03
CA GLY A 229 15.70 8.85 0.61
C GLY A 229 15.67 8.50 2.10
N LEU A 230 16.70 8.94 2.82
CA LEU A 230 16.78 8.85 4.27
C LEU A 230 16.24 10.12 4.92
N THR A 231 15.39 9.95 5.93
CA THR A 231 14.84 11.04 6.74
C THR A 231 15.00 10.72 8.24
N LYS A 232 14.57 11.66 9.10
CA LYS A 232 14.53 11.48 10.55
C LYS A 232 13.13 11.73 11.07
N SER A 233 12.67 10.86 11.96
CA SER A 233 11.35 10.95 12.58
C SER A 233 11.44 11.13 14.10
N THR A 234 10.37 11.66 14.68
CA THR A 234 10.15 11.69 16.13
C THR A 234 8.89 10.88 16.42
N GLN A 235 9.04 9.78 17.15
CA GLN A 235 7.94 8.86 17.41
C GLN A 235 7.29 9.16 18.75
N HIS A 236 5.97 9.12 18.77
CA HIS A 236 5.17 9.27 19.97
C HIS A 236 4.22 8.08 20.10
N ILE A 237 3.83 7.76 21.33
CA ILE A 237 2.73 6.85 21.61
C ILE A 237 1.49 7.68 21.93
N LEU A 238 0.43 7.41 21.17
CA LEU A 238 -0.92 7.89 21.37
C LEU A 238 -1.79 6.73 21.92
N GLN A 239 -2.79 7.09 22.71
CA GLN A 239 -3.75 6.15 23.29
C GLN A 239 -5.17 6.62 22.99
N ASP A 240 -6.18 5.81 23.30
CA ASP A 240 -7.61 6.18 23.20
C ASP A 240 -8.20 6.23 21.77
N PHE A 241 -7.50 5.65 20.79
CA PHE A 241 -8.11 5.39 19.48
C PHE A 241 -9.10 4.23 19.57
N ILE A 242 -10.28 4.45 18.98
CA ILE A 242 -11.32 3.43 18.82
C ILE A 242 -11.64 3.32 17.33
N PHE A 243 -11.60 2.10 16.81
CA PHE A 243 -11.98 1.78 15.44
C PHE A 243 -13.18 0.84 15.45
N ASN A 244 -14.28 1.24 14.81
CA ASN A 244 -15.50 0.43 14.74
C ASN A 244 -15.97 -0.12 16.11
N GLY A 245 -15.89 0.73 17.15
CA GLY A 245 -16.24 0.36 18.53
C GLY A 245 -15.19 -0.45 19.30
N LEU A 246 -14.06 -0.80 18.67
CA LEU A 246 -12.98 -1.57 19.29
C LEU A 246 -11.78 -0.66 19.65
N PRO A 247 -11.25 -0.71 20.88
CA PRO A 247 -10.08 0.06 21.26
C PRO A 247 -8.81 -0.49 20.60
N LEU A 248 -7.95 0.40 20.08
CA LEU A 248 -6.64 0.04 19.51
C LEU A 248 -5.50 0.06 20.55
N ASN A 249 -5.81 0.37 21.80
CA ASN A 249 -4.86 0.51 22.91
C ASN A 249 -3.80 1.61 22.68
N LYS A 250 -2.68 1.25 22.05
CA LYS A 250 -1.52 2.13 21.82
C LYS A 250 -1.21 2.16 20.32
N MET A 251 -1.09 3.36 19.78
CA MET A 251 -0.67 3.65 18.40
C MET A 251 0.58 4.53 18.43
#